data_AF-A0A662J350-F1
#
_entry.id   AF-A0A662J350-F1
#
_cell.length_a   1.000
_cell.length_b   1.000
_cell.length_c   1.000
_cell.angle_alpha   90.00
_cell.angle_beta   90.00
_cell.angle_gamma   90.00
#
_symmetry.space_group_name_H-M   'P 1'
#
loop_
_entity.id
_entity.type
_entity.pdbx_description
1 polymer ?
#
loop_
_entity_poly.entity_id
_entity_poly.type
_entity_poly.pdbx_seq_one_letter_code
_entity_poly.pdbx_strand_id
1 'polypeptide(L)'
;MDAGQIILVKSKNITILGIDIVDVYIAIEIWYSENIIIAGDRISNNEYGILLYKASKSMIRGNELINNTYAIYMMFSDYCEVYGNNITNNTWGLYIHNSNYNTIYLNDIISSDVYDDRANFFDNTTYGNYWDKYTGQDLDNDWIYDQPYYLDIDSIDAKPLVYPSRIYLNLHQDPDNDGLTNTEEHYYGTQPLNNDTDDDGLPDGWETSYGLNPLDPSDATIDSDNDGLTNIEEYQLGTNACDSDTDHDNLSDYDEIYVYGTNPCNNDTDNDGFNDYIEILHGTDPLDPMSIPSAYTITTTTITIEHTSTTTVVSSYVSTVREVVLERLPIYALAIITALALATMIVTILRMKTIRGSEEES
;
A
#
# COMPACT_ATOMS: atom_id res chain seq x y z
N MET A 1 -8.16 -26.83 15.84
CA MET A 1 -8.88 -27.91 16.54
C MET A 1 -9.02 -27.38 17.96
N ASP A 2 -10.22 -26.97 18.35
CA ASP A 2 -10.43 -26.23 19.60
C ASP A 2 -10.16 -27.17 20.78
N ALA A 3 -9.04 -26.96 21.46
CA ALA A 3 -8.70 -27.72 22.64
C ALA A 3 -9.42 -27.09 23.83
N GLY A 4 -10.04 -27.90 24.69
CA GLY A 4 -10.57 -27.38 25.95
C GLY A 4 -9.46 -26.95 26.90
N GLN A 5 -8.44 -27.80 27.07
CA GLN A 5 -7.24 -27.51 27.85
C GLN A 5 -6.09 -28.37 27.32
N ILE A 6 -4.86 -27.84 27.38
CA ILE A 6 -3.64 -28.57 27.10
C ILE A 6 -2.82 -28.68 28.38
N ILE A 7 -2.38 -29.90 28.72
CA ILE A 7 -1.53 -30.16 29.89
C ILE A 7 -0.29 -30.92 29.46
N LEU A 8 0.89 -30.36 29.73
CA LEU A 8 2.17 -31.02 29.55
C LEU A 8 2.88 -31.19 30.89
N VAL A 9 3.19 -32.43 31.26
CA VAL A 9 3.88 -32.75 32.52
C VAL A 9 5.16 -33.50 32.21
N LYS A 10 6.30 -33.05 32.76
CA LYS A 10 7.61 -33.69 32.58
C LYS A 10 7.96 -33.95 31.11
N SER A 11 7.60 -32.99 30.26
CA SER A 11 7.74 -33.07 28.82
C SER A 11 8.95 -32.26 28.34
N LYS A 12 9.48 -32.63 27.17
CA LYS A 12 10.56 -31.88 26.52
C LYS A 12 10.37 -31.81 25.01
N ASN A 13 10.76 -30.69 24.41
CA ASN A 13 10.77 -30.50 22.95
C ASN A 13 9.37 -30.66 22.33
N ILE A 14 8.37 -30.00 22.91
CA ILE A 14 7.00 -30.00 22.39
C ILE A 14 6.65 -28.61 21.88
N THR A 15 5.94 -28.57 20.76
CA THR A 15 5.38 -27.34 20.20
C THR A 15 3.86 -27.41 20.27
N ILE A 16 3.26 -26.36 20.82
CA ILE A 16 1.85 -26.02 20.74
C ILE A 16 1.77 -24.84 19.77
N LEU A 17 0.93 -24.97 18.73
CA LEU A 17 0.90 -24.02 17.62
C LEU A 17 -0.51 -23.90 17.03
N GLY A 18 -0.98 -22.66 16.88
CA GLY A 18 -2.20 -22.34 16.13
C GLY A 18 -3.47 -22.92 16.74
N ILE A 19 -3.57 -22.94 18.07
CA ILE A 19 -4.72 -23.43 18.81
C ILE A 19 -5.55 -22.26 19.33
N ASP A 20 -6.87 -22.39 19.22
CA ASP A 20 -7.83 -21.51 19.84
C ASP A 20 -8.38 -22.17 21.12
N ILE A 21 -8.27 -21.48 22.27
CA ILE A 21 -8.82 -21.93 23.56
C ILE A 21 -9.55 -20.78 24.24
N VAL A 22 -10.81 -21.01 24.61
CA VAL A 22 -11.69 -19.98 25.16
C VAL A 22 -12.59 -20.51 26.28
N ASP A 23 -12.89 -19.65 27.26
CA ASP A 23 -13.86 -19.89 28.34
C ASP A 23 -13.55 -21.12 29.22
N VAL A 24 -12.27 -21.35 29.55
CA VAL A 24 -11.84 -22.42 30.47
C VAL A 24 -11.10 -21.90 31.69
N TYR A 25 -10.91 -22.76 32.70
CA TYR A 25 -10.19 -22.37 33.89
C TYR A 25 -8.68 -22.21 33.62
N ILE A 26 -8.03 -23.19 32.99
CA ILE A 26 -6.64 -23.08 32.54
C ILE A 26 -6.60 -23.55 31.09
N ALA A 27 -6.11 -22.71 30.17
CA ALA A 27 -6.03 -23.06 28.76
C ALA A 27 -4.80 -23.92 28.45
N ILE A 28 -3.59 -23.45 28.76
CA ILE A 28 -2.34 -24.20 28.60
C ILE A 28 -1.62 -24.30 29.95
N GLU A 29 -1.31 -25.53 30.35
CA GLU A 29 -0.71 -25.84 31.65
C GLU A 29 0.58 -26.66 31.48
N ILE A 30 1.72 -26.09 31.86
CA ILE A 30 3.05 -26.68 31.70
C ILE A 30 3.69 -26.94 33.06
N TRP A 31 4.01 -28.21 33.35
CA TRP A 31 4.59 -28.65 34.62
C TRP A 31 5.93 -29.36 34.41
N TYR A 32 6.97 -28.92 35.14
CA TYR A 32 8.26 -29.63 35.21
C TYR A 32 8.86 -29.95 33.82
N SER A 33 8.68 -29.07 32.85
CA SER A 33 8.99 -29.32 31.44
C SER A 33 10.09 -28.39 30.93
N GLU A 34 10.76 -28.75 29.84
CA GLU A 34 11.89 -27.98 29.30
C GLU A 34 11.76 -27.87 27.78
N ASN A 35 12.10 -26.71 27.20
CA ASN A 35 12.06 -26.50 25.76
C ASN A 35 10.68 -26.76 25.16
N ILE A 36 9.67 -26.07 25.69
CA ILE A 36 8.32 -26.02 25.14
C ILE A 36 8.17 -24.75 24.29
N ILE A 37 7.57 -24.85 23.13
CA ILE A 37 7.23 -23.69 22.29
C ILE A 37 5.70 -23.56 22.27
N ILE A 38 5.18 -22.39 22.62
CA ILE A 38 3.76 -22.03 22.56
C ILE A 38 3.67 -20.84 21.62
N ALA A 39 3.04 -21.01 20.46
CA ALA A 39 3.11 -19.99 19.42
C ALA A 39 1.87 -19.86 18.55
N GLY A 40 1.55 -18.62 18.14
CA GLY A 40 0.44 -18.38 17.21
C GLY A 40 -0.92 -18.82 17.74
N ASP A 41 -1.07 -18.98 19.06
CA ASP A 41 -2.28 -19.45 19.71
C ASP A 41 -3.19 -18.26 20.08
N ARG A 42 -4.50 -18.48 20.07
CA ARG A 42 -5.49 -17.49 20.52
C ARG A 42 -6.18 -17.97 21.78
N ILE A 43 -5.90 -17.31 22.89
CA ILE A 43 -6.27 -17.75 24.23
C ILE A 43 -7.03 -16.63 24.93
N SER A 44 -8.34 -16.84 25.14
CA SER A 44 -9.21 -15.76 25.63
C SER A 44 -10.23 -16.16 26.69
N ASN A 45 -10.61 -15.21 27.54
CA ASN A 45 -11.64 -15.38 28.59
C ASN A 45 -11.37 -16.53 29.58
N ASN A 46 -10.11 -16.82 29.89
CA ASN A 46 -9.74 -17.88 30.83
C ASN A 46 -9.33 -17.30 32.19
N GLU A 47 -9.40 -18.09 33.26
CA GLU A 47 -8.73 -17.69 34.52
C GLU A 47 -7.21 -17.68 34.31
N TYR A 48 -6.66 -18.72 33.69
CA TYR A 48 -5.26 -18.77 33.27
C TYR A 48 -5.17 -19.07 31.78
N GLY A 49 -4.56 -18.17 31.01
CA GLY A 49 -4.24 -18.39 29.62
C GLY A 49 -3.11 -19.41 29.49
N ILE A 50 -1.88 -19.00 29.84
CA ILE A 50 -0.70 -19.86 29.80
C ILE A 50 -0.09 -19.91 31.21
N LEU A 51 -0.03 -21.10 31.81
CA LEU A 51 0.57 -21.35 33.11
C LEU A 51 1.83 -22.20 32.97
N LEU A 52 2.98 -21.65 33.39
CA LEU A 52 4.26 -22.34 33.47
C LEU A 52 4.66 -22.55 34.94
N TYR A 53 4.66 -23.80 35.39
CA TYR A 53 5.17 -24.18 36.69
C TYR A 53 6.41 -25.07 36.57
N LYS A 54 7.55 -24.57 37.06
CA LYS A 54 8.85 -25.25 36.96
C LYS A 54 9.22 -25.63 35.53
N ALA A 55 8.93 -24.75 34.59
CA ALA A 55 9.33 -24.88 33.20
C ALA A 55 10.66 -24.17 32.96
N SER A 56 11.44 -24.58 31.96
CA SER A 56 12.65 -23.82 31.59
C SER A 56 12.92 -23.83 30.10
N LYS A 57 13.69 -22.85 29.62
CA LYS A 57 14.13 -22.75 28.21
C LYS A 57 12.98 -22.82 27.22
N SER A 58 11.80 -22.34 27.62
CA SER A 58 10.58 -22.42 26.83
C SER A 58 10.30 -21.08 26.19
N MET A 59 9.61 -21.08 25.05
CA MET A 59 9.31 -19.89 24.27
C MET A 59 7.80 -19.70 24.18
N ILE A 60 7.31 -18.52 24.52
CA ILE A 60 5.92 -18.09 24.35
C ILE A 60 5.94 -16.94 23.36
N ARG A 61 5.43 -17.16 22.13
CA ARG A 61 5.57 -16.16 21.07
C ARG A 61 4.42 -16.00 20.10
N GLY A 62 4.16 -14.78 19.65
CA GLY A 62 3.15 -14.59 18.60
C GLY A 62 1.73 -14.98 19.00
N ASN A 63 1.41 -15.02 20.30
CA ASN A 63 0.09 -15.43 20.79
C ASN A 63 -0.82 -14.22 21.01
N GLU A 64 -2.12 -14.43 20.84
CA GLU A 64 -3.16 -13.48 21.23
C GLU A 64 -3.75 -13.91 22.58
N LEU A 65 -3.48 -13.13 23.63
CA LEU A 65 -3.86 -13.42 25.01
C LEU A 65 -4.80 -12.33 25.50
N ILE A 66 -6.12 -12.59 25.46
CA ILE A 66 -7.14 -11.55 25.57
C ILE A 66 -8.13 -11.85 26.70
N ASN A 67 -8.43 -10.88 27.57
CA ASN A 67 -9.48 -11.00 28.60
C ASN A 67 -9.31 -12.18 29.59
N ASN A 68 -8.08 -12.62 29.84
CA ASN A 68 -7.80 -13.63 30.85
C ASN A 68 -7.58 -12.96 32.22
N THR A 69 -7.83 -13.67 33.33
CA THR A 69 -7.39 -13.18 34.64
C THR A 69 -5.86 -13.12 34.67
N TYR A 70 -5.20 -14.20 34.23
CA TYR A 70 -3.76 -14.26 34.01
C TYR A 70 -3.49 -14.65 32.55
N ALA A 71 -2.96 -13.75 31.72
CA ALA A 71 -2.55 -14.09 30.36
C ALA A 71 -1.37 -15.07 30.38
N ILE A 72 -0.26 -14.69 31.00
CA ILE A 72 0.90 -15.54 31.20
C ILE A 72 1.27 -15.54 32.69
N TYR A 73 1.20 -16.71 33.31
CA TYR A 73 1.58 -16.94 34.69
C TYR A 73 2.81 -17.84 34.76
N MET A 74 3.90 -17.36 35.33
CA MET A 74 5.17 -18.07 35.45
C MET A 74 5.55 -18.24 36.93
N MET A 75 5.76 -19.49 37.35
CA MET A 75 6.16 -19.81 38.72
C MET A 75 7.30 -20.80 38.78
N PHE A 76 8.41 -20.40 39.40
CA PHE A 76 9.67 -21.17 39.42
C PHE A 76 10.16 -21.57 38.02
N SER A 77 9.89 -20.75 37.02
CA SER A 77 10.16 -21.06 35.62
C SER A 77 11.23 -20.11 35.09
N ASP A 78 12.41 -20.65 34.78
CA ASP A 78 13.61 -19.85 34.53
C ASP A 78 14.09 -20.00 33.08
N TYR A 79 14.80 -19.00 32.57
CA TYR A 79 15.43 -19.01 31.24
C TYR A 79 14.44 -19.17 30.07
N CYS A 80 13.20 -18.71 30.20
CA CYS A 80 12.22 -18.69 29.13
C CYS A 80 12.26 -17.36 28.35
N GLU A 81 11.75 -17.39 27.12
CA GLU A 81 11.57 -16.20 26.30
C GLU A 81 10.08 -15.96 26.06
N VAL A 82 9.63 -14.72 26.23
CA VAL A 82 8.25 -14.28 25.98
C VAL A 82 8.32 -13.12 25.00
N TYR A 83 7.91 -13.31 23.74
CA TYR A 83 8.03 -12.25 22.75
C TYR A 83 7.01 -12.23 21.63
N GLY A 84 6.72 -11.06 21.07
CA GLY A 84 5.76 -10.95 19.97
C GLY A 84 4.33 -11.28 20.36
N ASN A 85 3.98 -11.30 21.66
CA ASN A 85 2.63 -11.64 22.10
C ASN A 85 1.77 -10.38 22.21
N ASN A 86 0.52 -10.48 21.78
CA ASN A 86 -0.50 -9.47 22.02
C ASN A 86 -1.25 -9.80 23.32
N ILE A 87 -0.97 -9.03 24.38
CA ILE A 87 -1.47 -9.25 25.74
C ILE A 87 -2.43 -8.11 26.09
N THR A 88 -3.71 -8.31 25.82
CA THR A 88 -4.72 -7.25 25.87
C THR A 88 -5.84 -7.53 26.87
N ASN A 89 -6.20 -6.52 27.69
CA ASN A 89 -7.34 -6.55 28.61
C ASN A 89 -7.31 -7.70 29.64
N ASN A 90 -6.14 -8.11 30.10
CA ASN A 90 -6.02 -9.12 31.14
C ASN A 90 -5.95 -8.45 32.51
N THR A 91 -6.38 -9.13 33.58
CA THR A 91 -6.12 -8.59 34.93
C THR A 91 -4.62 -8.53 35.18
N TRP A 92 -3.92 -9.62 34.86
CA TRP A 92 -2.47 -9.69 34.79
C TRP A 92 -2.05 -10.11 33.40
N GLY A 93 -1.36 -9.22 32.69
CA GLY A 93 -0.75 -9.54 31.40
C GLY A 93 0.41 -10.53 31.56
N LEU A 94 1.31 -10.20 32.49
CA LEU A 94 2.43 -11.04 32.89
C LEU A 94 2.48 -11.11 34.42
N TYR A 95 2.47 -12.32 34.96
CA TYR A 95 2.66 -12.56 36.38
C TYR A 95 3.83 -13.51 36.58
N ILE A 96 4.99 -12.96 36.90
CA ILE A 96 6.26 -13.66 37.02
C ILE A 96 6.61 -13.77 38.51
N HIS A 97 6.54 -14.97 39.05
CA HIS A 97 6.77 -15.22 40.48
C HIS A 97 7.88 -16.24 40.70
N ASN A 98 8.86 -15.89 41.53
CA ASN A 98 10.00 -16.74 41.87
C ASN A 98 10.71 -17.35 40.63
N SER A 99 10.77 -16.59 39.55
CA SER A 99 11.25 -17.02 38.22
C SER A 99 12.33 -16.04 37.76
N ASN A 100 13.47 -16.52 37.27
CA ASN A 100 14.64 -15.69 36.98
C ASN A 100 15.15 -15.90 35.55
N TYR A 101 15.88 -14.90 35.07
CA TYR A 101 16.61 -14.92 33.81
C TYR A 101 15.70 -15.19 32.61
N ASN A 102 14.43 -14.79 32.68
CA ASN A 102 13.55 -14.78 31.53
C ASN A 102 13.75 -13.50 30.73
N THR A 103 13.57 -13.57 29.42
CA THR A 103 13.69 -12.43 28.50
C THR A 103 12.34 -12.12 27.87
N ILE A 104 11.84 -10.91 28.07
CA ILE A 104 10.52 -10.45 27.67
C ILE A 104 10.69 -9.24 26.75
N TYR A 105 10.37 -9.37 25.46
CA TYR A 105 10.60 -8.32 24.46
C TYR A 105 9.57 -8.38 23.33
N LEU A 106 9.34 -7.28 22.62
CA LEU A 106 8.38 -7.17 21.52
C LEU A 106 6.98 -7.67 21.89
N ASN A 107 6.53 -7.54 23.14
CA ASN A 107 5.14 -7.83 23.50
C ASN A 107 4.31 -6.55 23.52
N ASP A 108 3.05 -6.65 23.11
CA ASP A 108 2.07 -5.58 23.25
C ASP A 108 1.34 -5.77 24.57
N ILE A 109 1.67 -4.97 25.57
CA ILE A 109 1.06 -5.02 26.90
C ILE A 109 0.05 -3.90 26.99
N ILE A 110 -1.22 -4.26 26.75
CA ILE A 110 -2.31 -3.31 26.59
C ILE A 110 -3.35 -3.60 27.66
N SER A 111 -3.71 -2.57 28.44
CA SER A 111 -4.76 -2.60 29.45
C SER A 111 -4.64 -3.81 30.38
N SER A 112 -3.40 -4.14 30.71
CA SER A 112 -3.01 -5.30 31.51
C SER A 112 -1.92 -4.88 32.50
N ASP A 113 -1.93 -5.45 33.71
CA ASP A 113 -0.88 -5.19 34.70
C ASP A 113 0.23 -6.23 34.61
N VAL A 114 1.45 -5.86 35.03
CA VAL A 114 2.60 -6.75 35.06
C VAL A 114 3.18 -6.81 36.47
N TYR A 115 3.51 -8.03 36.91
CA TYR A 115 4.19 -8.31 38.16
C TYR A 115 5.45 -9.13 37.90
N ASP A 116 6.54 -8.71 38.51
CA ASP A 116 7.78 -9.46 38.66
C ASP A 116 8.28 -9.31 40.11
N ASP A 117 8.99 -10.32 40.61
CA ASP A 117 9.62 -10.28 41.95
C ASP A 117 11.05 -10.83 41.98
N ARG A 118 11.65 -10.99 40.80
CA ARG A 118 12.97 -11.58 40.59
C ARG A 118 13.72 -10.85 39.47
N ALA A 119 14.89 -11.36 39.13
CA ALA A 119 15.72 -10.77 38.09
C ALA A 119 15.33 -11.31 36.72
N ASN A 120 14.50 -10.57 35.98
CA ASN A 120 14.17 -10.82 34.57
C ASN A 120 14.53 -9.62 33.70
N PHE A 121 14.62 -9.85 32.40
CA PHE A 121 14.99 -8.84 31.41
C PHE A 121 13.75 -8.47 30.60
N PHE A 122 13.32 -7.21 30.64
CA PHE A 122 12.18 -6.70 29.86
C PHE A 122 12.62 -6.07 28.53
N ASP A 123 13.80 -6.45 28.04
CA ASP A 123 14.28 -6.18 26.70
C ASP A 123 15.27 -7.27 26.27
N ASN A 124 15.59 -7.31 24.98
CA ASN A 124 16.62 -8.20 24.43
C ASN A 124 17.89 -7.45 24.01
N THR A 125 18.17 -6.29 24.60
CA THR A 125 19.20 -5.31 24.22
C THR A 125 18.93 -4.49 22.96
N THR A 126 18.13 -5.01 22.03
CA THR A 126 17.73 -4.28 20.82
C THR A 126 16.34 -3.67 20.98
N TYR A 127 15.38 -4.48 21.43
CA TYR A 127 13.98 -4.13 21.56
C TYR A 127 13.46 -4.47 22.95
N GLY A 128 12.63 -3.59 23.49
CA GLY A 128 11.80 -3.81 24.67
C GLY A 128 10.37 -4.15 24.28
N ASN A 129 9.41 -3.77 25.12
CA ASN A 129 7.99 -4.04 24.94
C ASN A 129 7.22 -2.75 24.68
N TYR A 130 6.02 -2.90 24.09
CA TYR A 130 5.07 -1.81 23.99
C TYR A 130 4.18 -1.78 25.24
N TRP A 131 4.04 -0.60 25.83
CA TRP A 131 3.29 -0.37 27.06
C TRP A 131 2.25 0.72 26.83
N ASP A 132 0.96 0.38 26.79
CA ASP A 132 -0.11 1.34 26.49
C ASP A 132 -0.22 2.50 27.50
N LYS A 133 0.28 2.30 28.72
CA LYS A 133 0.31 3.31 29.80
C LYS A 133 1.58 4.17 29.78
N TYR A 134 2.55 3.88 28.94
CA TYR A 134 3.83 4.57 28.92
C TYR A 134 3.89 5.61 27.81
N THR A 135 4.34 6.81 28.16
CA THR A 135 4.56 7.91 27.22
C THR A 135 5.95 8.48 27.48
N GLY A 136 6.92 8.03 26.70
CA GLY A 136 8.30 8.53 26.73
C GLY A 136 8.54 9.64 25.71
N GLN A 137 9.81 10.04 25.58
CA GLN A 137 10.30 10.85 24.46
C GLN A 137 11.16 9.94 23.58
N ASP A 138 10.99 10.10 22.28
CA ASP A 138 11.84 9.54 21.24
C ASP A 138 12.56 10.74 20.61
N LEU A 139 13.83 10.96 20.97
CA LEU A 139 14.59 12.16 20.57
C LEU A 139 15.38 11.94 19.29
N ASP A 140 15.66 10.69 18.93
CA ASP A 140 16.37 10.32 17.71
C ASP A 140 15.47 9.69 16.64
N ASN A 141 14.17 9.61 16.91
CA ASN A 141 13.13 9.08 16.02
C ASN A 141 13.44 7.64 15.57
N ASP A 142 14.06 6.83 16.43
CA ASP A 142 14.37 5.42 16.15
C ASP A 142 13.21 4.48 16.51
N TRP A 143 12.07 5.04 16.89
CA TRP A 143 10.86 4.37 17.38
C TRP A 143 11.07 3.63 18.72
N ILE A 144 12.12 3.92 19.47
CA ILE A 144 12.34 3.42 20.82
C ILE A 144 12.42 4.62 21.75
N TYR A 145 11.67 4.57 22.86
CA TYR A 145 11.78 5.64 23.84
C TYR A 145 13.18 5.67 24.47
N ASP A 146 13.76 6.86 24.56
CA ASP A 146 15.08 7.11 25.17
C ASP A 146 15.10 6.91 26.69
N GLN A 147 13.92 6.90 27.29
CA GLN A 147 13.73 6.73 28.72
C GLN A 147 13.33 5.28 29.01
N PRO A 148 13.96 4.62 30.00
CA PRO A 148 13.53 3.30 30.42
C PRO A 148 12.14 3.32 31.05
N TYR A 149 11.40 2.23 30.87
CA TYR A 149 10.18 1.93 31.62
C TYR A 149 10.52 1.06 32.83
N TYR A 150 10.24 1.57 34.02
CA TYR A 150 10.53 0.90 35.29
C TYR A 150 9.29 0.20 35.81
N LEU A 151 9.31 -1.14 35.87
CA LEU A 151 8.29 -1.90 36.60
C LEU A 151 8.59 -1.86 38.10
N ASP A 152 9.86 -2.11 38.45
CA ASP A 152 10.43 -1.90 39.77
C ASP A 152 11.94 -1.60 39.67
N ILE A 153 12.69 -1.73 40.78
CA ILE A 153 14.11 -1.38 40.83
C ILE A 153 15.02 -2.37 40.07
N ASP A 154 14.60 -3.63 39.92
CA ASP A 154 15.39 -4.70 39.31
C ASP A 154 14.77 -5.18 37.97
N SER A 155 13.55 -4.73 37.66
CA SER A 155 12.78 -5.07 36.46
C SER A 155 12.58 -3.82 35.59
N ILE A 156 13.48 -3.66 34.62
CA ILE A 156 13.55 -2.47 33.76
C ILE A 156 13.44 -2.91 32.31
N ASP A 157 12.57 -2.24 31.57
CA ASP A 157 12.59 -2.24 30.11
C ASP A 157 13.42 -1.03 29.66
N ALA A 158 14.64 -1.27 29.19
CA ALA A 158 15.54 -0.20 28.75
C ALA A 158 15.29 0.25 27.30
N LYS A 159 14.39 -0.42 26.58
CA LYS A 159 14.09 -0.16 25.18
C LYS A 159 12.57 -0.15 24.89
N PRO A 160 11.76 0.62 25.65
CA PRO A 160 10.31 0.60 25.45
C PRO A 160 9.94 1.09 24.06
N LEU A 161 9.01 0.40 23.41
CA LEU A 161 8.62 0.70 22.03
C LEU A 161 7.66 1.89 21.97
N VAL A 162 7.82 2.75 20.97
CA VAL A 162 6.88 3.85 20.66
C VAL A 162 5.57 3.30 20.10
N TYR A 163 5.67 2.31 19.21
CA TYR A 163 4.52 1.67 18.57
C TYR A 163 4.33 0.23 19.05
N PRO A 164 3.14 -0.36 18.83
CA PRO A 164 2.95 -1.80 19.03
C PRO A 164 3.97 -2.63 18.25
N SER A 165 4.43 -3.73 18.86
CA SER A 165 5.44 -4.66 18.34
C SER A 165 5.17 -5.17 16.92
N ARG A 166 3.90 -5.24 16.51
CA ARG A 166 3.50 -5.62 15.14
C ARG A 166 4.11 -4.71 14.07
N ILE A 167 4.38 -3.44 14.38
CA ILE A 167 5.03 -2.49 13.46
C ILE A 167 6.46 -2.95 13.15
N TYR A 168 7.23 -3.28 14.19
CA TYR A 168 8.61 -3.78 14.08
C TYR A 168 8.71 -5.18 13.46
N LEU A 169 7.66 -6.00 13.63
CA LEU A 169 7.62 -7.36 13.10
C LEU A 169 7.15 -7.43 11.63
N ASN A 170 6.40 -6.43 11.16
CA ASN A 170 5.78 -6.43 9.84
C ASN A 170 6.19 -5.21 9.00
N LEU A 171 7.48 -5.12 8.72
CA LEU A 171 8.11 -4.00 8.03
C LEU A 171 7.56 -3.65 6.62
N HIS A 172 6.79 -4.54 6.00
CA HIS A 172 6.20 -4.34 4.66
C HIS A 172 4.71 -3.97 4.68
N GLN A 173 4.12 -3.80 5.87
CA GLN A 173 2.73 -3.36 5.99
C GLN A 173 2.64 -1.84 5.95
N ASP A 174 1.51 -1.37 5.46
CA ASP A 174 1.07 0.02 5.42
C ASP A 174 -0.21 0.08 6.28
N PRO A 175 -0.11 0.42 7.58
CA PRO A 175 -1.22 0.27 8.50
C PRO A 175 -2.29 1.38 8.40
N ASP A 176 -1.92 2.59 7.99
CA ASP A 176 -2.83 3.73 7.85
C ASP A 176 -3.27 3.98 6.40
N ASN A 177 -2.69 3.28 5.43
CA ASN A 177 -3.04 3.26 4.00
C ASN A 177 -2.75 4.59 3.29
N ASP A 178 -1.66 5.24 3.65
CA ASP A 178 -1.19 6.47 3.04
C ASP A 178 -0.27 6.23 1.82
N GLY A 179 0.21 4.99 1.66
CA GLY A 179 1.12 4.58 0.60
C GLY A 179 2.56 4.29 1.05
N LEU A 180 2.89 4.51 2.32
CA LEU A 180 4.17 4.15 2.92
C LEU A 180 4.08 2.86 3.73
N THR A 181 5.08 1.99 3.56
CA THR A 181 5.25 0.84 4.46
C THR A 181 5.95 1.25 5.74
N ASN A 182 5.77 0.49 6.83
CA ASN A 182 6.50 0.67 8.10
C ASN A 182 8.03 0.83 7.91
N THR A 183 8.64 0.23 6.87
CA THR A 183 10.07 0.45 6.57
C THR A 183 10.33 1.85 6.04
N GLU A 184 9.49 2.30 5.11
CA GLU A 184 9.60 3.62 4.49
C GLU A 184 9.30 4.69 5.52
N GLU A 185 8.30 4.50 6.37
CA GLU A 185 8.00 5.44 7.43
C GLU A 185 9.14 5.57 8.43
N HIS A 186 9.76 4.47 8.81
CA HIS A 186 10.96 4.51 9.64
C HIS A 186 12.12 5.24 8.93
N TYR A 187 12.18 5.16 7.60
CA TYR A 187 13.20 5.85 6.81
C TYR A 187 12.94 7.35 6.66
N TYR A 188 11.68 7.74 6.45
CA TYR A 188 11.23 9.13 6.32
C TYR A 188 11.03 9.81 7.68
N GLY A 189 10.93 9.06 8.77
CA GLY A 189 10.68 9.55 10.11
C GLY A 189 9.20 9.85 10.38
N THR A 190 8.30 9.31 9.57
CA THR A 190 6.84 9.46 9.68
C THR A 190 6.24 8.43 10.64
N GLN A 191 4.93 8.51 10.87
CA GLN A 191 4.24 7.76 11.91
C GLN A 191 3.37 6.60 11.35
N PRO A 192 3.70 5.32 11.63
CA PRO A 192 3.06 4.10 11.07
C PRO A 192 1.59 3.84 11.37
N LEU A 193 0.92 4.77 12.03
CA LEU A 193 -0.49 4.70 12.36
C LEU A 193 -1.19 6.04 12.12
N ASN A 194 -0.52 6.98 11.45
CA ASN A 194 -1.00 8.32 11.16
C ASN A 194 -0.58 8.71 9.75
N ASN A 195 -1.56 8.80 8.86
CA ASN A 195 -1.35 9.02 7.43
C ASN A 195 -0.89 10.44 7.05
N ASP A 196 -0.82 11.36 8.01
CA ASP A 196 -0.48 12.79 7.86
C ASP A 196 0.29 13.19 9.13
N THR A 197 1.61 13.03 9.10
CA THR A 197 2.46 13.10 10.29
C THR A 197 2.58 14.52 10.84
N ASP A 198 2.52 15.54 10.00
CA ASP A 198 2.67 16.94 10.39
C ASP A 198 1.35 17.74 10.49
N ASP A 199 0.22 17.07 10.24
CA ASP A 199 -1.15 17.54 10.37
C ASP A 199 -1.48 18.73 9.44
N ASP A 200 -0.91 18.78 8.23
CA ASP A 200 -1.13 19.87 7.27
C ASP A 200 -2.24 19.59 6.24
N GLY A 201 -2.72 18.34 6.19
CA GLY A 201 -3.77 17.87 5.30
C GLY A 201 -3.27 17.12 4.07
N LEU A 202 -1.96 17.01 3.88
CA LEU A 202 -1.35 16.13 2.88
C LEU A 202 -0.97 14.77 3.51
N PRO A 203 -1.23 13.64 2.82
CA PRO A 203 -0.76 12.37 3.32
C PRO A 203 0.75 12.16 3.12
N ASP A 204 1.44 11.54 4.08
CA ASP A 204 2.90 11.38 4.01
C ASP A 204 3.34 10.62 2.73
N GLY A 205 2.62 9.56 2.38
CA GLY A 205 2.84 8.81 1.14
C GLY A 205 2.58 9.61 -0.14
N TRP A 206 1.66 10.57 -0.11
CA TRP A 206 1.46 11.48 -1.24
C TRP A 206 2.62 12.46 -1.36
N GLU A 207 3.00 13.12 -0.26
CA GLU A 207 4.09 14.08 -0.22
C GLU A 207 5.41 13.47 -0.70
N THR A 208 5.76 12.30 -0.17
CA THR A 208 6.96 11.57 -0.57
C THR A 208 6.96 11.18 -2.06
N SER A 209 5.79 10.89 -2.64
CA SER A 209 5.66 10.56 -4.06
C SER A 209 5.92 11.76 -4.98
N TYR A 210 5.63 12.98 -4.52
CA TYR A 210 5.90 14.24 -5.22
C TYR A 210 7.18 14.94 -4.73
N GLY A 211 7.90 14.36 -3.77
CA GLY A 211 9.17 14.90 -3.27
C GLY A 211 9.02 16.09 -2.33
N LEU A 212 7.84 16.24 -1.74
CA LEU A 212 7.56 17.13 -0.60
C LEU A 212 8.06 16.50 0.70
N ASN A 213 7.98 17.23 1.80
CA ASN A 213 8.52 16.80 3.08
C ASN A 213 7.40 16.51 4.10
N PRO A 214 7.13 15.23 4.41
CA PRO A 214 6.02 14.80 5.30
C PRO A 214 6.20 15.14 6.78
N LEU A 215 7.12 16.05 7.08
CA LEU A 215 7.47 16.53 8.41
C LEU A 215 7.54 18.07 8.45
N ASP A 216 7.21 18.76 7.36
CA ASP A 216 7.17 20.21 7.26
C ASP A 216 5.79 20.73 6.84
N PRO A 217 4.93 21.09 7.81
CA PRO A 217 3.54 21.42 7.55
C PRO A 217 3.34 22.76 6.83
N SER A 218 4.45 23.43 6.48
CA SER A 218 4.42 24.66 5.72
C SER A 218 4.39 24.44 4.22
N ASP A 219 4.78 23.25 3.75
CA ASP A 219 4.88 22.97 2.33
C ASP A 219 3.52 22.71 1.65
N ALA A 220 2.47 22.28 2.38
CA ALA A 220 1.10 22.21 1.85
C ALA A 220 0.63 23.50 1.18
N THR A 221 1.06 24.66 1.69
CA THR A 221 0.64 25.98 1.18
C THR A 221 1.59 26.58 0.15
N ILE A 222 2.64 25.85 -0.23
CA ILE A 222 3.58 26.26 -1.27
C ILE A 222 3.03 25.88 -2.64
N ASP A 223 3.23 26.76 -3.60
CA ASP A 223 3.03 26.51 -5.03
C ASP A 223 4.40 26.08 -5.60
N SER A 224 4.59 24.76 -5.75
CA SER A 224 5.92 24.18 -5.97
C SER A 224 6.37 24.26 -7.44
N ASP A 225 5.44 24.24 -8.39
CA ASP A 225 5.69 24.31 -9.83
C ASP A 225 5.43 25.71 -10.43
N ASN A 226 4.79 26.61 -9.67
CA ASN A 226 4.47 28.00 -10.02
C ASN A 226 3.37 28.13 -11.08
N ASP A 227 2.39 27.22 -11.10
CA ASP A 227 1.21 27.31 -11.96
C ASP A 227 0.09 28.17 -11.36
N GLY A 228 0.13 28.41 -10.04
CA GLY A 228 -0.86 29.17 -9.29
C GLY A 228 -1.72 28.35 -8.32
N LEU A 229 -1.52 27.04 -8.21
CA LEU A 229 -2.12 26.13 -7.25
C LEU A 229 -1.12 25.80 -6.13
N THR A 230 -1.60 25.73 -4.89
CA THR A 230 -0.81 25.22 -3.76
C THR A 230 -0.80 23.69 -3.74
N ASN A 231 0.21 23.07 -3.13
CA ASN A 231 0.31 21.61 -3.02
C ASN A 231 -0.96 20.96 -2.42
N ILE A 232 -1.61 21.61 -1.46
CA ILE A 232 -2.88 21.13 -0.90
C ILE A 232 -4.06 21.27 -1.87
N GLU A 233 -4.08 22.30 -2.71
CA GLU A 233 -5.07 22.44 -3.79
C GLU A 233 -4.86 21.35 -4.85
N GLU A 234 -3.61 21.13 -5.25
CA GLU A 234 -3.18 20.07 -6.16
C GLU A 234 -3.67 18.69 -5.70
N TYR A 235 -3.39 18.34 -4.43
CA TYR A 235 -3.87 17.10 -3.83
C TYR A 235 -5.41 16.96 -3.90
N GLN A 236 -6.14 18.05 -3.64
CA GLN A 236 -7.61 18.05 -3.67
C GLN A 236 -8.19 17.95 -5.08
N LEU A 237 -7.45 18.44 -6.08
CA LEU A 237 -7.83 18.45 -7.48
C LEU A 237 -7.37 17.18 -8.21
N GLY A 238 -6.43 16.44 -7.64
CA GLY A 238 -5.87 15.22 -8.22
C GLY A 238 -4.80 15.48 -9.26
N THR A 239 -4.22 16.68 -9.25
CA THR A 239 -3.12 17.14 -10.12
C THR A 239 -1.76 16.87 -9.47
N ASN A 240 -0.68 17.15 -10.21
CA ASN A 240 0.69 16.85 -9.82
C ASN A 240 1.40 18.11 -9.33
N ALA A 241 1.59 18.20 -8.01
CA ALA A 241 2.13 19.41 -7.37
C ALA A 241 3.53 19.84 -7.82
N CYS A 242 4.24 19.04 -8.60
CA CYS A 242 5.55 19.35 -9.15
C CYS A 242 5.53 19.55 -10.67
N ASP A 243 4.36 19.67 -11.30
CA ASP A 243 4.17 19.66 -12.73
C ASP A 243 2.96 20.50 -13.14
N SER A 244 3.25 21.72 -13.60
CA SER A 244 2.24 22.75 -13.89
C SER A 244 1.19 22.39 -14.96
N ASP A 245 1.32 21.24 -15.62
CA ASP A 245 0.52 20.74 -16.76
C ASP A 245 0.47 19.21 -16.63
N THR A 246 -0.46 18.71 -15.81
CA THR A 246 -0.50 17.32 -15.34
C THR A 246 -0.72 16.31 -16.48
N ASP A 247 -1.52 16.65 -17.49
CA ASP A 247 -1.83 15.76 -18.62
C ASP A 247 -1.02 16.05 -19.90
N HIS A 248 -0.20 17.09 -19.85
CA HIS A 248 0.77 17.49 -20.87
C HIS A 248 0.15 17.94 -22.18
N ASP A 249 -0.97 18.65 -22.12
CA ASP A 249 -1.67 19.19 -23.30
C ASP A 249 -1.27 20.64 -23.66
N ASN A 250 -0.43 21.28 -22.85
CA ASN A 250 0.02 22.68 -22.88
C ASN A 250 -0.94 23.71 -22.25
N LEU A 251 -1.96 23.30 -21.53
CA LEU A 251 -2.66 24.13 -20.55
C LEU A 251 -2.06 23.89 -19.17
N SER A 252 -2.11 24.90 -18.29
CA SER A 252 -1.73 24.68 -16.91
C SER A 252 -2.91 24.17 -16.10
N ASP A 253 -2.67 23.38 -15.06
CA ASP A 253 -3.72 22.84 -14.20
C ASP A 253 -4.62 23.98 -13.66
N TYR A 254 -4.01 25.08 -13.24
CA TYR A 254 -4.71 26.32 -12.88
C TYR A 254 -5.62 26.85 -14.00
N ASP A 255 -5.11 26.98 -15.23
CA ASP A 255 -5.86 27.53 -16.37
C ASP A 255 -7.03 26.62 -16.74
N GLU A 256 -6.82 25.31 -16.72
CA GLU A 256 -7.86 24.32 -17.00
C GLU A 256 -9.01 24.42 -16.01
N ILE A 257 -8.71 24.53 -14.72
CA ILE A 257 -9.74 24.59 -13.68
C ILE A 257 -10.43 25.95 -13.65
N TYR A 258 -9.68 27.05 -13.66
CA TYR A 258 -10.20 28.38 -13.36
C TYR A 258 -10.48 29.27 -14.57
N VAL A 259 -9.91 28.95 -15.74
CA VAL A 259 -10.09 29.74 -16.97
C VAL A 259 -10.98 29.01 -17.97
N TYR A 260 -10.73 27.74 -18.25
CA TYR A 260 -11.38 27.00 -19.34
C TYR A 260 -12.46 26.02 -18.87
N GLY A 261 -12.37 25.51 -17.64
CA GLY A 261 -13.27 24.51 -17.09
C GLY A 261 -13.08 23.10 -17.66
N THR A 262 -11.87 22.81 -18.16
CA THR A 262 -11.45 21.48 -18.67
C THR A 262 -10.94 20.59 -17.53
N ASN A 263 -10.57 19.36 -17.84
CA ASN A 263 -10.08 18.39 -16.86
C ASN A 263 -8.54 18.28 -16.94
N PRO A 264 -7.79 18.74 -15.91
CA PRO A 264 -6.33 18.80 -15.94
C PRO A 264 -5.61 17.45 -15.96
N CYS A 265 -6.36 16.36 -15.79
CA CYS A 265 -5.84 15.00 -15.89
C CYS A 265 -6.24 14.30 -17.20
N ASN A 266 -6.81 15.03 -18.15
CA ASN A 266 -7.31 14.47 -19.41
C ASN A 266 -7.22 15.49 -20.55
N ASN A 267 -6.16 15.34 -21.35
CA ASN A 267 -5.85 16.26 -22.43
C ASN A 267 -6.95 16.46 -23.48
N ASP A 268 -7.93 15.58 -23.58
CA ASP A 268 -9.09 15.68 -24.47
C ASP A 268 -10.34 15.51 -23.61
N THR A 269 -10.79 16.61 -23.01
CA THR A 269 -11.82 16.60 -21.95
C THR A 269 -13.12 15.98 -22.43
N ASP A 270 -13.52 16.25 -23.67
CA ASP A 270 -14.79 15.81 -24.23
C ASP A 270 -14.71 14.51 -25.07
N ASN A 271 -13.48 14.03 -25.32
CA ASN A 271 -13.13 12.78 -26.00
C ASN A 271 -13.53 12.75 -27.49
N ASP A 272 -13.43 13.89 -28.19
CA ASP A 272 -13.71 13.97 -29.63
C ASP A 272 -12.49 13.74 -30.53
N GLY A 273 -11.30 13.64 -29.93
CA GLY A 273 -10.02 13.38 -30.58
C GLY A 273 -9.16 14.62 -30.81
N PHE A 274 -9.56 15.79 -30.33
CA PHE A 274 -8.73 17.00 -30.24
C PHE A 274 -8.40 17.30 -28.78
N ASN A 275 -7.18 17.71 -28.49
CA ASN A 275 -6.82 18.09 -27.13
C ASN A 275 -7.28 19.53 -26.84
N ASP A 276 -7.56 19.82 -25.57
CA ASP A 276 -8.22 21.03 -25.11
C ASP A 276 -7.48 22.31 -25.55
N TYR A 277 -6.15 22.32 -25.45
CA TYR A 277 -5.32 23.42 -25.93
C TYR A 277 -5.56 23.74 -27.42
N ILE A 278 -5.69 22.72 -28.27
CA ILE A 278 -5.88 22.89 -29.73
C ILE A 278 -7.25 23.45 -30.03
N GLU A 279 -8.26 23.09 -29.26
CA GLU A 279 -9.61 23.59 -29.41
C GLU A 279 -9.70 25.07 -29.01
N ILE A 280 -9.16 25.43 -27.86
CA ILE A 280 -9.05 26.82 -27.39
C ILE A 280 -8.29 27.66 -28.42
N LEU A 281 -7.16 27.17 -28.94
CA LEU A 281 -6.37 27.86 -29.96
C LEU A 281 -7.15 28.13 -31.25
N HIS A 282 -8.06 27.22 -31.63
CA HIS A 282 -8.92 27.36 -32.80
C HIS A 282 -10.28 28.02 -32.51
N GLY A 283 -10.55 28.37 -31.25
CA GLY A 283 -11.80 29.00 -30.79
C GLY A 283 -13.00 28.06 -30.84
N THR A 284 -12.77 26.77 -30.66
CA THR A 284 -13.82 25.76 -30.43
C THR A 284 -14.01 25.50 -28.93
N ASP A 285 -15.10 24.82 -28.57
CA ASP A 285 -15.48 24.51 -27.19
C ASP A 285 -14.96 23.13 -26.77
N PRO A 286 -13.94 23.05 -25.87
CA PRO A 286 -13.33 21.79 -25.44
C PRO A 286 -14.21 20.91 -24.54
N LEU A 287 -15.46 21.32 -24.33
CA LEU A 287 -16.46 20.62 -23.52
C LEU A 287 -17.63 20.10 -24.36
N ASP A 288 -17.61 20.28 -25.69
CA ASP A 288 -18.65 19.85 -26.62
C ASP A 288 -18.06 18.99 -27.75
N PRO A 289 -18.26 17.65 -27.74
CA PRO A 289 -17.65 16.73 -28.72
C PRO A 289 -18.09 16.93 -30.18
N MET A 290 -19.01 17.87 -30.42
CA MET A 290 -19.47 18.27 -31.75
C MET A 290 -18.78 19.55 -32.25
N SER A 291 -18.01 20.21 -31.40
CA SER A 291 -17.32 21.48 -31.65
C SER A 291 -15.89 21.26 -32.16
N ILE A 292 -15.71 20.56 -33.29
CA ILE A 292 -14.35 20.25 -33.79
C ILE A 292 -13.69 21.40 -34.62
N PRO A 293 -12.35 21.54 -34.58
CA PRO A 293 -11.61 22.44 -35.45
C PRO A 293 -11.79 22.14 -36.96
N SER A 294 -12.29 23.13 -37.71
CA SER A 294 -12.64 22.99 -39.13
C SER A 294 -11.50 22.63 -40.10
N ALA A 295 -10.24 22.72 -39.68
CA ALA A 295 -9.06 22.38 -40.50
C ALA A 295 -8.85 20.86 -40.69
N TYR A 296 -9.56 20.01 -39.93
CA TYR A 296 -9.35 18.56 -39.90
C TYR A 296 -10.49 17.73 -40.51
N THR A 297 -11.49 18.35 -41.15
CA THR A 297 -12.58 17.59 -41.78
C THR A 297 -12.07 16.75 -42.96
N ILE A 298 -11.98 15.43 -42.78
CA ILE A 298 -11.69 14.50 -43.89
C ILE A 298 -12.91 14.46 -44.81
N THR A 299 -12.81 15.08 -45.98
CA THR A 299 -13.88 15.04 -46.99
C THR A 299 -13.99 13.62 -47.54
N THR A 300 -14.92 12.82 -47.02
CA THR A 300 -15.22 11.49 -47.59
C THR A 300 -15.98 11.68 -48.90
N THR A 301 -15.26 11.69 -50.02
CA THR A 301 -15.88 11.63 -51.34
C THR A 301 -16.25 10.18 -51.65
N THR A 302 -17.52 9.81 -51.51
CA THR A 302 -18.03 8.54 -52.03
C THR A 302 -17.96 8.54 -53.55
N ILE A 303 -17.02 7.79 -54.12
CA ILE A 303 -16.98 7.51 -55.56
C ILE A 303 -17.90 6.33 -55.84
N THR A 304 -19.07 6.59 -56.42
CA THR A 304 -19.91 5.55 -57.05
C THR A 304 -19.33 5.18 -58.40
N ILE A 305 -18.81 3.96 -58.52
CA ILE A 305 -18.40 3.39 -59.81
C ILE A 305 -19.60 2.65 -60.40
N GLU A 306 -20.21 3.21 -61.45
CA GLU A 306 -21.16 2.47 -62.27
C GLU A 306 -20.40 1.51 -63.20
N HIS A 307 -20.67 0.22 -63.06
CA HIS A 307 -20.07 -0.81 -63.88
C HIS A 307 -20.72 -0.83 -65.27
N THR A 308 -20.05 -0.27 -66.28
CA THR A 308 -20.33 -0.62 -67.68
C THR A 308 -19.13 -1.32 -68.29
N SER A 309 -19.42 -2.48 -68.85
CA SER A 309 -18.48 -3.44 -69.43
C SER A 309 -17.64 -2.81 -70.54
N THR A 310 -16.41 -2.41 -70.22
CA THR A 310 -15.19 -2.58 -71.03
C THR A 310 -14.05 -1.83 -70.34
N THR A 311 -12.89 -2.48 -70.29
CA THR A 311 -11.65 -2.00 -69.69
C THR A 311 -11.33 -0.56 -70.09
N THR A 312 -11.34 0.36 -69.13
CA THR A 312 -10.71 1.68 -69.28
C THR A 312 -9.81 1.91 -68.08
N VAL A 313 -8.51 2.01 -68.37
CA VAL A 313 -7.48 2.46 -67.44
C VAL A 313 -7.77 3.92 -67.10
N VAL A 314 -8.00 4.23 -65.83
CA VAL A 314 -7.90 5.62 -65.36
C VAL A 314 -6.62 5.75 -64.55
N SER A 315 -5.58 6.18 -65.26
CA SER A 315 -4.47 6.92 -64.67
C SER A 315 -4.88 8.40 -64.68
N SER A 316 -5.06 8.99 -63.51
CA SER A 316 -4.84 10.42 -63.33
C SER A 316 -4.52 10.75 -61.89
N TYR A 317 -3.37 11.38 -61.74
CA TYR A 317 -2.73 11.90 -60.54
C TYR A 317 -3.11 13.38 -60.39
N VAL A 318 -3.48 13.86 -59.20
CA VAL A 318 -3.33 15.27 -58.74
C VAL A 318 -3.27 15.20 -57.20
N SER A 319 -2.12 15.21 -56.52
CA SER A 319 -1.15 16.31 -56.30
C SER A 319 -1.71 17.54 -55.57
N THR A 320 -1.75 17.47 -54.23
CA THR A 320 -1.33 18.53 -53.30
C THR A 320 -1.30 17.95 -51.89
N VAL A 321 -0.27 17.16 -51.58
CA VAL A 321 0.18 17.00 -50.18
C VAL A 321 1.12 18.18 -49.96
N ARG A 322 0.60 19.26 -49.39
CA ARG A 322 1.45 20.31 -48.81
C ARG A 322 1.61 19.94 -47.34
N GLU A 323 2.86 19.65 -47.01
CA GLU A 323 3.46 19.53 -45.67
C GLU A 323 2.61 20.10 -44.53
N VAL A 324 2.05 19.23 -43.68
CA VAL A 324 1.98 19.46 -42.22
C VAL A 324 2.09 18.09 -41.53
N VAL A 325 3.26 17.88 -40.91
CA VAL A 325 3.56 17.06 -39.72
C VAL A 325 3.17 15.57 -39.77
N LEU A 326 4.15 14.77 -40.19
CA LEU A 326 4.22 13.32 -40.04
C LEU A 326 5.02 12.94 -38.76
N GLU A 327 4.83 13.67 -37.67
CA GLU A 327 5.45 13.31 -36.38
C GLU A 327 4.36 12.82 -35.43
N ARG A 328 4.40 11.50 -35.16
CA ARG A 328 3.66 10.75 -34.12
C ARG A 328 2.21 10.33 -34.40
N LEU A 329 2.00 9.56 -35.48
CA LEU A 329 0.91 8.57 -35.45
C LEU A 329 1.36 7.34 -34.63
N PRO A 330 0.57 6.84 -33.66
CA PRO A 330 0.87 5.58 -32.99
C PRO A 330 0.88 4.43 -34.00
N ILE A 331 1.78 3.47 -33.80
CA ILE A 331 2.13 2.36 -34.71
C ILE A 331 0.89 1.59 -35.24
N TYR A 332 -0.23 1.64 -34.53
CA TYR A 332 -1.51 1.04 -34.92
C TYR A 332 -2.15 1.65 -36.19
N ALA A 333 -1.94 2.94 -36.47
CA ALA A 333 -2.50 3.58 -37.68
C ALA A 333 -1.79 3.09 -38.96
N LEU A 334 -0.49 2.80 -38.89
CA LEU A 334 0.29 2.27 -40.01
C LEU A 334 -0.13 0.83 -40.38
N ALA A 335 -0.57 0.05 -39.38
CA ALA A 335 -1.06 -1.32 -39.57
C ALA A 335 -2.41 -1.36 -40.31
N ILE A 336 -3.31 -0.42 -40.03
CA ILE A 336 -4.63 -0.35 -40.69
C ILE A 336 -4.48 0.07 -42.16
N ILE A 337 -3.60 1.04 -42.44
CA ILE A 337 -3.32 1.51 -43.81
C ILE A 337 -2.67 0.40 -44.65
N THR A 338 -1.73 -0.36 -44.07
CA THR A 338 -1.09 -1.50 -44.75
C THR A 338 -2.04 -2.68 -44.92
N ALA A 339 -2.94 -2.94 -43.98
CA ALA A 339 -3.96 -3.99 -44.08
C ALA A 339 -5.00 -3.70 -45.18
N LEU A 340 -5.46 -2.46 -45.33
CA LEU A 340 -6.35 -2.07 -46.44
C LEU A 340 -5.66 -2.15 -47.81
N ALA A 341 -4.38 -1.77 -47.89
CA ALA A 341 -3.59 -1.90 -49.11
C ALA A 341 -3.38 -3.38 -49.50
N LEU A 342 -3.23 -4.28 -48.52
CA LEU A 342 -3.08 -5.72 -48.76
C LEU A 342 -4.42 -6.38 -49.14
N ALA A 343 -5.53 -6.00 -48.49
CA ALA A 343 -6.86 -6.51 -48.78
C ALA A 343 -7.32 -6.15 -50.21
N THR A 344 -7.04 -4.93 -50.65
CA THR A 344 -7.33 -4.49 -52.03
C THR A 344 -6.46 -5.22 -53.06
N MET A 345 -5.19 -5.52 -52.73
CA MET A 345 -4.30 -6.31 -53.59
C MET A 345 -4.75 -7.79 -53.71
N ILE A 346 -5.19 -8.41 -52.61
CA ILE A 346 -5.67 -9.81 -52.58
C ILE A 346 -6.98 -9.97 -53.36
N VAL A 347 -7.93 -9.03 -53.23
CA VAL A 347 -9.20 -9.05 -53.99
C VAL A 347 -8.94 -8.92 -55.50
N THR A 348 -7.92 -8.14 -55.89
CA THR A 348 -7.52 -7.98 -57.29
C THR A 348 -6.91 -9.27 -57.87
N ILE A 349 -6.08 -9.99 -57.10
CA ILE A 349 -5.45 -11.25 -57.53
C ILE A 349 -6.47 -12.39 -57.63
N LEU A 350 -7.43 -12.48 -56.70
CA LEU A 350 -8.47 -13.52 -56.73
C LEU A 350 -9.44 -13.34 -57.92
N ARG A 351 -9.78 -12.10 -58.27
CA ARG A 351 -10.63 -11.83 -59.46
C ARG A 351 -9.91 -12.18 -60.78
N MET A 352 -8.60 -11.94 -60.89
CA MET A 352 -7.84 -12.34 -62.09
C MET A 352 -7.76 -13.87 -62.28
N LYS A 353 -7.71 -14.65 -61.19
CA LYS A 353 -7.65 -16.11 -61.25
C LYS A 353 -8.99 -16.75 -61.65
N THR A 354 -10.09 -16.12 -61.28
CA THR A 354 -11.45 -16.60 -61.59
C THR A 354 -11.81 -16.37 -63.07
N ILE A 355 -11.35 -15.25 -63.66
CA ILE A 355 -11.57 -14.94 -65.08
C ILE A 355 -10.77 -15.88 -66.01
N ARG A 356 -9.54 -16.25 -65.62
CA ARG A 356 -8.73 -17.20 -66.40
C ARG A 356 -9.28 -18.64 -66.40
N GLY A 357 -10.01 -19.04 -65.36
CA GLY A 357 -10.62 -20.37 -65.29
C GLY A 357 -11.87 -20.54 -66.16
N SER A 358 -12.54 -19.44 -66.54
CA SER A 358 -13.75 -19.48 -67.37
C SER A 358 -13.49 -19.34 -68.87
N GLU A 359 -12.28 -19.00 -69.31
CA GLU A 359 -11.90 -18.93 -70.73
C GLU A 359 -11.28 -20.23 -71.27
N GLU A 360 -11.03 -21.25 -70.42
CA GLU A 360 -10.55 -22.58 -70.83
C GLU A 360 -11.67 -23.65 -70.97
N GLU A 361 -12.95 -23.30 -70.73
CA GLU A 361 -14.09 -24.25 -70.77
C GLU A 361 -15.26 -23.89 -71.73
N SER A 362 -15.03 -23.08 -72.76
CA SER A 362 -16.05 -22.85 -73.83
C SER A 362 -15.52 -23.04 -75.23
#